data_AF-A0A439NZ93-F1
#
_entry.id   AF-A0A439NZ93-F1
#
_cell.length_a   1.000
_cell.length_b   1.000
_cell.length_c   1.000
_cell.angle_alpha   90.00
_cell.angle_beta   90.00
_cell.angle_gamma   90.00
#
_symmetry.space_group_name_H-M   'P 1'
#
loop_
_entity.id
_entity.type
_entity.pdbx_description
1 polymer ?
#
loop_
_entity_poly.entity_id
_entity_poly.type
_entity_poly.pdbx_seq_one_letter_code
_entity_poly.pdbx_strand_id
1 'polypeptide(L)' 'MSAHGVADSAQLAILTKALNEYCATHHVVDTDEREQIALKILSLFRRGMIDPTQLSTELEKIG' A
#
# COMPACT_ATOMS: atom_id res chain seq x y z
N MET A 1 -15.06 2.27 -3.53
CA MET A 1 -14.34 3.56 -3.45
C MET A 1 -15.35 4.65 -3.18
N SER A 2 -15.02 5.66 -2.38
CA SER A 2 -15.86 6.85 -2.26
C SER A 2 -16.14 7.41 -3.67
N ALA A 3 -17.31 8.01 -3.87
CA ALA A 3 -17.73 8.55 -5.17
C ALA A 3 -16.77 9.62 -5.76
N HIS A 4 -15.73 10.02 -5.01
CA HIS A 4 -14.79 11.07 -5.38
C HIS A 4 -13.34 10.59 -5.55
N GLY A 5 -13.07 9.28 -5.48
CA GLY A 5 -11.70 8.75 -5.67
C GLY A 5 -10.73 9.13 -4.54
N VAL A 6 -11.25 9.60 -3.40
CA VAL A 6 -10.47 9.94 -2.20
C VAL A 6 -10.60 8.81 -1.19
N ALA A 7 -9.48 8.36 -0.65
CA ALA A 7 -9.47 7.41 0.47
C ALA A 7 -10.03 8.09 1.73
N ASP A 8 -10.96 7.44 2.42
CA ASP A 8 -11.37 7.89 3.75
C ASP A 8 -10.26 7.64 4.78
N SER A 9 -10.44 8.14 6.01
CA SER A 9 -9.43 8.02 7.06
C SER A 9 -9.10 6.57 7.44
N ALA A 10 -10.08 5.67 7.41
CA ALA A 10 -9.85 4.26 7.70
C ALA A 10 -9.07 3.57 6.57
N GLN A 11 -9.39 3.90 5.32
CA GLN A 11 -8.65 3.44 4.15
C GLN A 11 -7.22 3.97 4.13
N LEU A 12 -7.02 5.24 4.47
CA LEU A 12 -5.68 5.83 4.59
C LEU A 12 -4.85 5.13 5.69
N ALA A 13 -5.47 4.78 6.82
CA ALA A 13 -4.80 4.05 7.89
C ALA A 13 -4.36 2.65 7.45
N ILE A 14 -5.21 1.94 6.71
CA ILE A 14 -4.89 0.63 6.11
C ILE A 14 -3.70 0.75 5.16
N LEU A 15 -3.74 1.70 4.22
CA LEU A 15 -2.69 1.92 3.23
C LEU A 15 -1.35 2.29 3.89
N THR A 16 -1.40 3.19 4.87
CA THR A 16 -0.21 3.62 5.63
C THR A 16 0.39 2.46 6.42
N LYS A 17 -0.46 1.63 7.04
CA LYS A 17 -0.01 0.44 7.77
C LYS A 17 0.68 -0.54 6.82
N ALA A 18 0.05 -0.89 5.70
CA ALA A 18 0.62 -1.81 4.72
C ALA A 18 1.98 -1.32 4.19
N LEU A 19 2.10 -0.02 3.88
CA LEU A 19 3.37 0.57 3.45
C LEU A 19 4.45 0.48 4.53
N ASN A 20 4.12 0.89 5.76
CA ASN A 20 5.08 0.89 6.86
C ASN A 20 5.56 -0.53 7.20
N GLU A 21 4.65 -1.50 7.26
CA GLU A 21 4.99 -2.89 7.55
C GLU A 21 5.88 -3.47 6.45
N TYR A 22 5.52 -3.27 5.17
CA TYR A 22 6.34 -3.73 4.05
C TYR A 22 7.74 -3.09 4.08
N CYS A 23 7.84 -1.76 4.16
CA CYS A 23 9.13 -1.09 4.22
C CYS A 23 9.98 -1.53 5.42
N ALA A 24 9.37 -1.76 6.58
CA ALA A 24 10.08 -2.26 7.76
C ALA A 24 10.61 -3.68 7.55
N THR A 25 9.80 -4.60 7.01
CA THR A 25 10.20 -5.98 6.72
C THR A 25 11.34 -6.06 5.71
N HIS A 26 11.30 -5.22 4.66
CA HIS A 26 12.29 -5.22 3.59
C HIS A 26 13.46 -4.25 3.82
N HIS A 27 13.52 -3.58 4.97
CA HIS A 27 14.56 -2.60 5.32
C HIS A 27 14.68 -1.46 4.29
N VAL A 28 13.55 -1.04 3.72
CA VAL A 28 13.48 0.08 2.77
C VAL A 28 13.64 1.38 3.53
N VAL A 29 14.78 2.03 3.34
CA VAL A 29 15.13 3.32 3.96
C VAL A 29 15.12 4.47 2.95
N ASP A 30 15.20 4.15 1.66
CA ASP A 30 15.22 5.14 0.59
C ASP A 30 13.82 5.72 0.34
N THR A 31 13.75 7.03 0.15
CA THR A 31 12.48 7.74 0.01
C THR A 31 11.85 7.50 -1.36
N ASP A 32 12.67 7.42 -2.42
CA ASP A 32 12.17 7.19 -3.78
C ASP A 32 11.65 5.75 -3.92
N GLU A 33 12.37 4.78 -3.36
CA GLU A 33 11.93 3.38 -3.29
C GLU A 33 10.60 3.25 -2.52
N ARG A 34 10.50 3.93 -1.38
CA ARG A 34 9.27 3.97 -0.59
C ARG A 34 8.09 4.58 -1.36
N GLU A 35 8.33 5.62 -2.15
CA GLU A 35 7.30 6.21 -3.02
C GLU A 35 6.84 5.22 -4.09
N GLN A 36 7.76 4.50 -4.74
CA GLN A 36 7.41 3.47 -5.73
C GLN A 36 6.55 2.36 -5.11
N ILE A 37 6.89 1.92 -3.90
CA ILE A 37 6.08 0.93 -3.15
C ILE A 37 4.69 1.49 -2.84
N ALA A 38 4.59 2.76 -2.41
CA ALA A 38 3.31 3.40 -2.15
C ALA A 38 2.41 3.44 -3.40
N LEU A 39 2.98 3.75 -4.58
CA LEU A 39 2.26 3.72 -5.85
C LEU A 39 1.77 2.31 -6.22
N LYS A 40 2.58 1.28 -5.98
CA LYS A 40 2.19 -0.13 -6.16
C LYS A 40 1.03 -0.50 -5.24
N ILE A 41 1.09 -0.16 -3.95
CA ILE A 41 0.01 -0.36 -2.97
C ILE A 41 -1.28 0.32 -3.44
N LEU A 42 -1.21 1.58 -3.86
CA LEU A 42 -2.38 2.33 -4.34
C LEU A 42 -3.00 1.72 -5.61
N SER A 43 -2.18 1.15 -6.50
CA SER A 43 -2.64 0.41 -7.66
C SER A 43 -3.45 -0.84 -7.27
N LEU A 44 -2.95 -1.62 -6.31
CA LEU A 44 -3.63 -2.81 -5.78
C LEU A 44 -4.92 -2.43 -5.04
N PHE A 45 -4.89 -1.38 -4.24
CA PHE A 45 -6.06 -0.88 -3.52
C PHE A 45 -7.18 -0.42 -4.47
N ARG A 46 -6.84 0.26 -5.57
CA ARG A 46 -7.80 0.63 -6.63
C ARG A 46 -8.46 -0.59 -7.29
N ARG A 47 -7.83 -1.76 -7.25
CA ARG A 47 -8.40 -3.03 -7.73
C ARG A 47 -9.32 -3.71 -6.70
N GLY A 48 -9.53 -3.09 -5.54
CA GLY A 48 -10.43 -3.58 -4.48
C GLY A 48 -9.74 -4.34 -3.35
N MET A 49 -8.41 -4.42 -3.34
CA MET A 49 -7.67 -5.05 -2.24
C MET A 49 -7.58 -4.10 -1.05
N ILE A 50 -8.29 -4.43 0.02
CA ILE A 50 -8.40 -3.57 1.23
C ILE A 50 -7.77 -4.20 2.47
N ASP A 51 -7.31 -5.44 2.39
CA ASP A 51 -6.63 -6.13 3.48
C ASP A 51 -5.12 -5.88 3.44
N PRO A 52 -4.48 -5.41 4.53
CA PRO A 52 -3.04 -5.15 4.58
C PRO A 52 -2.18 -6.38 4.25
N THR A 53 -2.57 -7.56 4.72
CA THR A 53 -1.81 -8.80 4.49
C THR A 53 -1.93 -9.24 3.04
N GLN A 54 -3.11 -9.08 2.43
CA GLN A 54 -3.32 -9.31 1.00
C GLN A 54 -2.49 -8.33 0.15
N LEU A 55 -2.49 -7.04 0.50
CA LEU A 55 -1.68 -6.03 -0.20
C LEU A 55 -0.19 -6.42 -0.17
N SER A 56 0.34 -6.75 1.02
CA SER A 56 1.73 -7.19 1.17
C SER A 56 2.05 -8.43 0.33
N THR A 57 1.19 -9.46 0.39
CA THR A 57 1.35 -10.70 -0.40
C THR A 57 1.39 -10.44 -1.89
N GLU A 58 0.54 -9.54 -2.40
CA GLU A 58 0.52 -9.20 -3.82
C GLU A 58 1.71 -8.31 -4.22
N LEU A 59 2.20 -7.47 -3.31
CA LEU A 59 3.44 -6.70 -3.51
C LEU A 59 4.64 -7.60 -3.75
N GLU A 60 4.77 -8.68 -2.97
CA GLU A 60 5.85 -9.66 -3.13
C GLU A 60 5.81 -10.38 -4.49
N LYS A 61 4.64 -10.43 -5.15
CA LYS A 61 4.48 -11.04 -6.47
C LYS A 61 4.84 -10.10 -7.62
N ILE A 62 4.83 -8.78 -7.37
CA ILE A 62 5.10 -7.73 -8.37
C ILE A 62 6.41 -6.97 -8.09
N GLY A 63 7.12 -7.34 -7.02
CA GLY A 63 8.51 -6.96 -6.74
C GLY A 63 9.46 -7.76 -7.61
#